data_AF-A0A2S2RB18-F1
#
_entry.id   AF-A0A2S2RB18-F1
#
_cell.length_a   1.000
_cell.length_b   1.000
_cell.length_c   1.000
_cell.angle_alpha   90.00
_cell.angle_beta   90.00
_cell.angle_gamma   90.00
#
_symmetry.space_group_name_H-M   'P 1'
#
loop_
_entity.id
_entity.type
_entity.pdbx_description
1 polymer ?
#
loop_
_entity_poly.entity_id
_entity_poly.type
_entity_poly.pdbx_seq_one_letter_code
_entity_poly.pdbx_strand_id
1 'polypeptide(L)'
;MTLNFITDGETLNSSSDSDSTNQSLINEENVSDGSEDDINSYPFVFDESKEIHYKIKYKQIFEEDININEVYILNLDAQKLGQSLRVATAHTDHTCRVYGIEAGSKSFTECLDHEDQIIDVKFGSKDSQISSIVFTGSDNGTIKLWDLRLKEKCISVFKDETDGSPKPITCFDVSCDGRFIVAGTEVLKDDSFLLFWDIRTTNLLGGYWDTHYGDITQVNIFYFE
;
A
#
# COMPACT_ATOMS: atom_id res chain seq x y z
N MET A 1 -7.41 15.49 -2.35
CA MET A 1 -7.92 14.10 -2.28
C MET A 1 -7.60 13.58 -0.89
N THR A 2 -8.59 12.99 -0.22
CA THR A 2 -8.50 12.59 1.20
C THR A 2 -8.31 11.07 1.29
N LEU A 3 -7.33 10.60 2.06
CA LEU A 3 -7.15 9.19 2.37
C LEU A 3 -7.71 8.86 3.76
N ASN A 4 -8.50 7.79 3.86
CA ASN A 4 -9.04 7.29 5.12
C ASN A 4 -8.32 6.00 5.53
N PHE A 5 -7.83 5.94 6.78
CA PHE A 5 -7.18 4.75 7.33
C PHE A 5 -8.10 4.03 8.30
N ILE A 6 -8.19 2.70 8.16
CA ILE A 6 -9.16 1.82 8.81
C ILE A 6 -8.42 0.75 9.61
N THR A 7 -8.88 0.44 10.82
CA THR A 7 -8.49 -0.76 11.56
C THR A 7 -9.71 -1.61 11.90
N ASP A 8 -9.53 -2.94 11.93
CA ASP A 8 -10.58 -3.88 12.33
C ASP A 8 -10.98 -3.66 13.79
N GLY A 9 -12.28 -3.61 14.05
CA GLY A 9 -12.82 -3.59 15.41
C GLY A 9 -12.81 -5.00 16.00
N GLU A 10 -12.20 -5.19 17.16
CA GLU A 10 -12.28 -6.45 17.90
C GLU A 10 -13.74 -6.78 18.23
N THR A 11 -14.19 -7.97 17.85
CA THR A 11 -15.48 -8.51 18.25
C THR A 11 -15.42 -8.95 19.71
N LEU A 12 -16.04 -8.18 20.61
CA LEU A 12 -16.23 -8.58 22.00
C LEU A 12 -17.24 -9.74 22.09
N ASN A 13 -16.76 -10.93 22.45
CA ASN A 13 -17.61 -12.07 22.80
C ASN A 13 -18.33 -11.81 24.13
N SER A 14 -19.66 -11.79 24.11
CA SER A 14 -20.48 -11.78 25.32
C SER A 14 -20.61 -13.21 25.88
N SER A 15 -19.85 -13.54 26.92
CA SER A 15 -20.15 -14.68 27.80
C SER A 15 -20.94 -14.17 29.01
N SER A 16 -22.22 -14.51 29.11
CA SER A 16 -23.02 -14.29 30.31
C SER A 16 -23.23 -15.62 31.02
N ASP A 17 -22.54 -15.80 32.15
CA ASP A 17 -22.87 -16.82 33.15
C ASP A 17 -22.89 -16.20 34.56
N SER A 18 -23.90 -16.63 35.32
CA SER A 18 -24.07 -16.62 36.79
C SER A 18 -24.55 -15.36 37.55
N ASP A 19 -25.80 -15.46 38.01
CA ASP A 19 -26.25 -15.48 39.41
C ASP A 19 -25.57 -14.64 40.51
N SER A 20 -26.40 -13.72 41.05
CA SER A 20 -26.72 -13.54 42.48
C SER A 20 -25.76 -12.82 43.47
N THR A 21 -26.40 -11.87 44.19
CA THR A 21 -26.26 -11.47 45.61
C THR A 21 -25.19 -10.45 46.10
N ASN A 22 -25.73 -9.27 46.49
CA ASN A 22 -25.60 -8.53 47.77
C ASN A 22 -24.27 -7.89 48.29
N GLN A 23 -24.43 -6.59 48.59
CA GLN A 23 -24.07 -5.82 49.80
C GLN A 23 -22.70 -5.09 49.97
N SER A 24 -22.84 -3.74 50.01
CA SER A 24 -22.41 -2.77 51.04
C SER A 24 -20.98 -2.22 51.17
N LEU A 25 -20.92 -0.87 51.09
CA LEU A 25 -20.19 0.15 51.89
C LEU A 25 -18.65 0.20 51.91
N ILE A 26 -18.07 1.37 51.58
CA ILE A 26 -17.31 2.34 52.43
C ILE A 26 -16.39 3.22 51.55
N ASN A 27 -16.28 4.50 51.95
CA ASN A 27 -15.58 5.63 51.35
C ASN A 27 -14.02 5.62 51.43
N GLU A 28 -13.46 6.60 50.71
CA GLU A 28 -12.31 7.49 51.04
C GLU A 28 -10.99 7.35 50.24
N GLU A 29 -10.82 8.32 49.34
CA GLU A 29 -9.65 9.15 48.99
C GLU A 29 -8.21 8.62 49.20
N ASN A 30 -7.39 8.65 48.13
CA ASN A 30 -6.28 9.61 47.96
C ASN A 30 -5.43 9.37 46.67
N VAL A 31 -5.45 10.39 45.80
CA VAL A 31 -4.38 11.13 45.08
C VAL A 31 -3.19 10.42 44.39
N SER A 32 -2.85 11.00 43.22
CA SER A 32 -1.66 10.92 42.36
C SER A 32 -1.63 9.77 41.35
N ASP A 33 -1.13 9.89 40.12
CA ASP A 33 -0.65 10.95 39.22
C ASP A 33 -0.26 10.17 37.94
N GLY A 34 -0.30 10.80 36.77
CA GLY A 34 0.09 10.18 35.50
C GLY A 34 -1.09 9.70 34.67
N SER A 35 -1.72 10.61 33.92
CA SER A 35 -2.62 10.25 32.83
C SER A 35 -1.80 9.56 31.73
N GLU A 36 -1.84 8.24 31.68
CA GLU A 36 -1.69 7.51 30.43
C GLU A 36 -2.83 7.99 29.52
N ASP A 37 -2.47 8.57 28.37
CA ASP A 37 -3.45 8.97 27.35
C ASP A 37 -4.15 7.71 26.85
N ASP A 38 -5.28 7.39 27.49
CA ASP A 38 -6.17 6.29 27.15
C ASP A 38 -6.59 6.44 25.68
N ILE A 39 -6.08 5.56 24.82
CA ILE A 39 -6.45 5.46 23.39
C ILE A 39 -7.97 5.22 23.23
N ASN A 40 -8.65 4.83 24.31
CA ASN A 40 -10.10 4.68 24.42
C ASN A 40 -10.87 6.00 24.65
N SER A 41 -10.20 7.14 24.87
CA SER A 41 -10.86 8.43 25.10
C SER A 41 -11.33 9.14 23.81
N TYR A 42 -10.94 8.66 22.63
CA TYR A 42 -11.41 9.25 21.38
C TYR A 42 -12.88 8.86 21.13
N PRO A 43 -13.81 9.84 21.08
CA PRO A 43 -15.23 9.56 20.89
C PRO A 43 -15.43 8.75 19.60
N PHE A 44 -16.35 7.78 19.66
CA PHE A 44 -16.80 7.00 18.51
C PHE A 44 -17.55 7.91 17.55
N VAL A 45 -16.83 8.71 16.77
CA VAL A 45 -17.42 9.52 15.69
C VAL A 45 -17.43 8.64 14.45
N PHE A 46 -18.41 7.74 14.41
CA PHE A 46 -18.79 7.11 13.16
C PHE A 46 -19.58 8.14 12.36
N ASP A 47 -19.05 8.55 11.21
CA ASP A 47 -19.80 9.35 10.26
C ASP A 47 -20.86 8.47 9.60
N GLU A 48 -22.09 8.52 10.11
CA GLU A 48 -23.24 7.74 9.60
C GLU A 48 -23.45 7.95 8.08
N SER A 49 -22.99 9.09 7.52
CA SER A 49 -23.08 9.35 6.08
C SER A 49 -22.15 8.46 5.23
N LYS A 50 -21.14 7.85 5.83
CA LYS A 50 -20.19 6.95 5.16
C LYS A 50 -20.62 5.47 5.23
N GLU A 51 -21.60 5.09 6.06
CA GLU A 51 -22.05 3.70 6.24
C GLU A 51 -22.58 3.07 4.93
N ILE A 52 -23.16 3.89 4.05
CA ILE A 52 -23.65 3.44 2.74
C ILE A 52 -22.52 2.98 1.79
N HIS A 53 -21.28 3.42 2.03
CA HIS A 53 -20.14 3.16 1.14
C HIS A 53 -19.30 1.95 1.59
N TYR A 54 -19.37 1.55 2.86
CA TYR A 54 -18.48 0.54 3.42
C TYR A 54 -19.25 -0.60 4.09
N LYS A 55 -19.08 -1.81 3.54
CA LYS A 55 -19.71 -3.04 4.05
C LYS A 55 -19.13 -3.49 5.40
N ILE A 56 -17.91 -3.06 5.73
CA ILE A 56 -17.21 -3.38 6.97
C ILE A 56 -17.21 -2.13 7.85
N LYS A 57 -17.59 -2.28 9.11
CA LYS A 57 -17.56 -1.18 10.09
C LYS A 57 -16.11 -0.93 10.49
N TYR A 58 -15.71 0.34 10.48
CA TYR A 58 -14.36 0.77 10.84
C TYR A 58 -14.38 1.96 11.79
N LYS A 59 -13.31 2.10 12.58
CA LYS A 59 -13.02 3.33 13.33
C LYS A 59 -12.01 4.14 12.54
N GLN A 60 -12.41 5.32 12.06
CA GLN A 60 -11.48 6.28 11.47
C GLN A 60 -10.57 6.80 12.59
N ILE A 61 -9.28 6.48 12.52
CA ILE A 61 -8.31 6.91 13.53
C ILE A 61 -7.87 8.35 13.25
N PHE A 62 -7.69 8.68 11.97
CA PHE A 62 -7.18 9.98 11.54
C PHE A 62 -7.49 10.19 10.05
N GLU A 63 -7.53 11.46 9.63
CA GLU A 63 -7.73 11.91 8.26
C GLU A 63 -6.81 13.08 8.00
N GLU A 64 -6.13 13.07 6.86
CA GLU A 64 -5.24 14.15 6.48
C GLU A 64 -5.15 14.30 4.96
N ASP A 65 -5.08 15.55 4.54
CA ASP A 65 -4.85 15.91 3.17
C ASP A 65 -3.38 15.65 2.77
N ILE A 66 -3.22 14.89 1.70
CA ILE A 66 -1.90 14.54 1.18
C ILE A 66 -1.39 15.59 0.20
N ASN A 67 -2.31 16.21 -0.55
CA ASN A 67 -1.98 17.22 -1.55
C ASN A 67 -3.15 18.18 -1.77
N ILE A 68 -2.85 19.47 -1.70
CA ILE A 68 -3.79 20.58 -1.95
C ILE A 68 -3.61 21.13 -3.38
N ASN A 69 -2.51 20.76 -4.06
CA ASN A 69 -2.25 21.14 -5.45
C ASN A 69 -3.12 20.31 -6.41
N GLU A 70 -3.25 20.75 -7.66
CA GLU A 70 -3.96 20.07 -8.77
C GLU A 70 -3.22 18.80 -9.27
N VAL A 71 -2.66 18.02 -8.35
CA VAL A 71 -1.97 16.77 -8.63
C VAL A 71 -2.82 15.62 -8.10
N TYR A 72 -3.24 14.73 -8.99
CA TYR A 72 -4.11 13.62 -8.65
C TYR A 72 -3.30 12.39 -8.24
N ILE A 73 -3.81 11.64 -7.26
CA ILE A 73 -3.30 10.30 -6.96
C ILE A 73 -3.96 9.33 -7.93
N LEU A 74 -3.15 8.63 -8.70
CA LEU A 74 -3.59 7.67 -9.69
C LEU A 74 -3.66 6.25 -9.12
N ASN A 75 -2.71 5.92 -8.24
CA ASN A 75 -2.63 4.61 -7.62
C ASN A 75 -1.98 4.71 -6.23
N LEU A 76 -2.20 3.70 -5.41
CA LEU A 76 -1.63 3.64 -4.07
C LEU A 76 -1.41 2.20 -3.63
N ASP A 77 -0.44 2.01 -2.74
CA ASP A 77 -0.25 0.76 -2.03
C ASP A 77 0.08 1.03 -0.58
N ALA A 78 -0.21 0.06 0.29
CA ALA A 78 -0.05 0.20 1.72
C ALA A 78 0.59 -1.05 2.33
N GLN A 79 1.58 -0.83 3.20
CA GLN A 79 2.28 -1.88 3.90
C GLN A 79 2.25 -1.62 5.40
N LYS A 80 1.72 -2.58 6.16
CA LYS A 80 1.77 -2.57 7.62
C LYS A 80 2.99 -3.36 8.12
N LEU A 81 3.83 -2.73 8.93
CA LEU A 81 4.99 -3.33 9.58
C LEU A 81 4.84 -3.18 11.10
N GLY A 82 4.29 -4.21 11.74
CA GLY A 82 3.93 -4.15 13.16
C GLY A 82 2.84 -3.10 13.42
N GLN A 83 3.16 -2.07 14.21
CA GLN A 83 2.26 -0.93 14.49
C GLN A 83 2.41 0.23 13.49
N SER A 84 3.46 0.24 12.68
CA SER A 84 3.70 1.29 11.68
C SER A 84 3.01 0.93 10.36
N LEU A 85 2.40 1.94 9.72
CA LEU A 85 1.82 1.82 8.39
C LEU A 85 2.62 2.68 7.43
N ARG A 86 2.99 2.14 6.28
CA ARG A 86 3.53 2.90 5.16
C ARG A 86 2.54 2.93 4.02
N VAL A 87 2.47 4.07 3.36
CA VAL A 87 1.58 4.29 2.22
C VAL A 87 2.40 4.92 1.12
N ALA A 88 2.41 4.28 -0.04
CA ALA A 88 2.99 4.83 -1.25
C ALA A 88 1.86 5.29 -2.18
N THR A 89 2.03 6.46 -2.78
CA THR A 89 1.03 7.08 -3.65
C THR A 89 1.69 7.48 -4.95
N ALA A 90 1.12 7.10 -6.09
CA ALA A 90 1.56 7.48 -7.42
C ALA A 90 0.75 8.68 -7.90
N HIS A 91 1.43 9.71 -8.42
CA HIS A 91 0.83 11.01 -8.75
C HIS A 91 0.90 11.31 -10.26
N THR A 92 0.08 12.26 -10.72
CA THR A 92 0.10 12.75 -12.10
C THR A 92 1.34 13.57 -12.47
N ASP A 93 2.15 13.97 -11.50
CA ASP A 93 3.39 14.74 -11.70
C ASP A 93 4.63 13.84 -11.87
N HIS A 94 4.43 12.58 -12.27
CA HIS A 94 5.48 11.57 -12.45
C HIS A 94 6.23 11.19 -11.17
N THR A 95 5.70 11.58 -10.00
CA THR A 95 6.28 11.24 -8.70
C THR A 95 5.47 10.20 -7.95
N CYS A 96 6.17 9.36 -7.20
CA CYS A 96 5.59 8.54 -6.17
C CYS A 96 6.06 9.07 -4.81
N ARG A 97 5.12 9.25 -3.90
CA ARG A 97 5.39 9.77 -2.55
C ARG A 97 5.09 8.71 -1.52
N VAL A 98 6.06 8.48 -0.65
CA VAL A 98 5.96 7.49 0.43
C VAL A 98 5.79 8.21 1.77
N TYR A 99 4.81 7.77 2.52
CA TYR A 99 4.45 8.29 3.83
C TYR A 99 4.56 7.20 4.88
N GLY A 100 5.16 7.54 6.02
CA GLY A 100 5.09 6.74 7.24
C GLY A 100 3.97 7.27 8.13
N ILE A 101 3.16 6.37 8.66
CA ILE A 101 2.04 6.67 9.56
C ILE A 101 2.29 5.92 10.85
N GLU A 102 2.41 6.68 11.93
CA GLU A 102 2.71 6.16 13.27
C GLU A 102 1.84 6.91 14.28
N ALA A 103 1.07 6.17 15.08
CA ALA A 103 0.20 6.71 16.13
C ALA A 103 -0.68 7.92 15.70
N GLY A 104 -1.24 7.89 14.48
CA GLY A 104 -2.12 8.95 13.97
C GLY A 104 -1.39 10.19 13.44
N SER A 105 -0.06 10.14 13.28
CA SER A 105 0.74 11.19 12.65
C SER A 105 1.37 10.70 11.34
N LYS A 106 1.29 11.53 10.31
CA LYS A 106 1.95 11.30 9.02
C LYS A 106 3.32 11.95 9.00
N SER A 107 4.29 11.21 8.48
CA SER A 107 5.62 11.70 8.13
C SER A 107 5.87 11.47 6.65
N PHE A 108 6.36 12.50 5.97
CA PHE A 108 6.87 12.34 4.61
C PHE A 108 8.21 11.60 4.66
N THR A 109 8.32 10.50 3.91
CA THR A 109 9.52 9.66 3.92
C THR A 109 10.40 9.95 2.71
N GLU A 110 9.86 9.82 1.50
CA GLU A 110 10.67 9.82 0.26
C GLU A 110 9.84 10.24 -0.96
N CYS A 111 10.51 10.82 -1.97
CA CYS A 111 9.97 11.07 -3.31
C CYS A 111 10.71 10.19 -4.32
N LEU A 112 9.99 9.39 -5.09
CA LEU A 112 10.53 8.47 -6.09
C LEU A 112 10.04 8.92 -7.47
N ASP A 113 10.95 9.30 -8.36
CA ASP A 113 10.61 9.93 -9.63
C ASP A 113 10.76 9.01 -10.85
N HIS A 114 9.96 9.32 -11.87
CA HIS A 114 10.05 8.76 -13.20
C HIS A 114 10.14 9.87 -14.25
N GLU A 115 10.66 9.53 -15.42
CA GLU A 115 10.70 10.44 -16.56
C GLU A 115 9.31 10.62 -17.18
N ASP A 116 8.48 9.57 -17.09
CA ASP A 116 7.13 9.51 -17.65
C ASP A 116 6.09 9.10 -16.59
N GLN A 117 4.85 8.85 -17.01
CA GLN A 117 3.73 8.63 -16.10
C GLN A 117 3.92 7.35 -15.30
N ILE A 118 3.72 7.44 -13.98
CA ILE A 118 3.70 6.27 -13.11
C ILE A 118 2.34 5.56 -13.27
N ILE A 119 2.38 4.29 -13.63
CA ILE A 119 1.18 3.46 -13.83
C ILE A 119 0.74 2.73 -12.57
N ASP A 120 1.70 2.36 -11.70
CA ASP A 120 1.41 1.68 -10.44
C ASP A 120 2.60 1.79 -9.45
N VAL A 121 2.31 1.53 -8.18
CA VAL A 121 3.26 1.41 -7.07
C VAL A 121 2.94 0.17 -6.25
N LYS A 122 3.97 -0.57 -5.82
CA LYS A 122 3.86 -1.76 -4.98
C LYS A 122 4.97 -1.86 -3.96
N PHE A 123 4.66 -2.22 -2.72
CA PHE A 123 5.65 -2.64 -1.74
C PHE A 123 6.11 -4.08 -2.02
N GLY A 124 7.41 -4.35 -1.86
CA GLY A 124 8.00 -5.62 -2.31
C GLY A 124 7.58 -6.86 -1.51
N SER A 125 7.60 -6.80 -0.18
CA SER A 125 7.24 -7.93 0.68
C SER A 125 6.96 -7.48 2.10
N LYS A 126 6.03 -8.17 2.77
CA LYS A 126 5.77 -8.01 4.20
C LYS A 126 6.86 -8.64 5.07
N ASP A 127 7.77 -9.42 4.51
CA ASP A 127 8.95 -9.91 5.25
C ASP A 127 9.87 -8.74 5.58
N SER A 128 10.29 -8.70 6.85
CA SER A 128 11.13 -7.68 7.45
C SER A 128 12.37 -7.31 6.60
N GLN A 129 12.95 -8.28 5.89
CA GLN A 129 14.19 -8.12 5.13
C GLN A 129 14.08 -7.23 3.90
N ILE A 130 12.88 -7.14 3.30
CA ILE A 130 12.59 -6.38 2.07
C ILE A 130 11.41 -5.42 2.24
N SER A 131 11.02 -5.15 3.50
CA SER A 131 9.99 -4.16 3.87
C SER A 131 10.37 -2.70 3.55
N SER A 132 11.63 -2.42 3.21
CA SER A 132 12.06 -1.11 2.73
C SER A 132 12.02 -0.97 1.21
N ILE A 133 11.59 -2.01 0.49
CA ILE A 133 11.59 -2.00 -0.97
C ILE A 133 10.24 -1.53 -1.51
N VAL A 134 10.31 -0.58 -2.44
CA VAL A 134 9.18 -0.08 -3.22
C VAL A 134 9.47 -0.29 -4.69
N PHE A 135 8.45 -0.68 -5.45
CA PHE A 135 8.47 -0.78 -6.89
C PHE A 135 7.56 0.29 -7.46
N THR A 136 7.99 0.98 -8.50
CA THR A 136 7.16 1.90 -9.28
C THR A 136 7.29 1.58 -10.76
N GLY A 137 6.17 1.44 -11.45
CA GLY A 137 6.12 1.18 -12.88
C GLY A 137 5.78 2.45 -13.64
N SER A 138 6.34 2.60 -14.84
CA SER A 138 6.04 3.70 -15.76
C SER A 138 5.57 3.18 -17.11
N ASP A 139 4.71 3.97 -17.75
CA ASP A 139 4.20 3.74 -19.11
C ASP A 139 5.31 3.68 -20.17
N ASN A 140 6.50 4.23 -19.90
CA ASN A 140 7.68 4.09 -20.76
C ASN A 140 8.28 2.67 -20.80
N GLY A 141 7.65 1.70 -20.14
CA GLY A 141 8.06 0.30 -20.14
C GLY A 141 9.11 -0.05 -19.09
N THR A 142 9.32 0.83 -18.10
CA THR A 142 10.25 0.58 -17.00
C THR A 142 9.53 0.32 -15.69
N ILE A 143 10.06 -0.62 -14.91
CA ILE A 143 9.74 -0.78 -13.49
C ILE A 143 11.02 -0.50 -12.71
N LYS A 144 10.95 0.41 -11.75
CA LYS A 144 12.08 0.79 -10.89
C LYS A 144 11.93 0.16 -9.51
N LEU A 145 13.03 -0.35 -8.98
CA LEU A 145 13.17 -0.77 -7.58
C LEU A 145 13.86 0.31 -6.78
N TRP A 146 13.28 0.62 -5.63
CA TRP A 146 13.76 1.61 -4.69
C TRP A 146 13.96 0.95 -3.33
N ASP A 147 15.05 1.30 -2.66
CA ASP A 147 15.23 0.97 -1.25
C ASP A 147 15.08 2.26 -0.45
N LEU A 148 14.03 2.37 0.36
CA LEU A 148 13.73 3.57 1.16
C LEU A 148 14.81 3.89 2.21
N ARG A 149 15.77 2.99 2.43
CA ARG A 149 16.97 3.27 3.26
C ARG A 149 18.03 4.06 2.49
N LEU A 150 18.01 3.96 1.16
CA LEU A 150 18.96 4.57 0.24
C LEU A 150 18.26 5.76 -0.45
N LYS A 151 18.38 6.93 0.19
CA LYS A 151 17.72 8.18 -0.25
C LYS A 151 17.89 8.43 -1.76
N GLU A 152 16.79 8.75 -2.42
CA GLU A 152 16.68 9.22 -3.81
C GLU A 152 17.43 8.36 -4.85
N LYS A 153 17.68 7.08 -4.55
CA LYS A 153 18.46 6.21 -5.44
C LYS A 153 17.67 5.00 -5.91
N CYS A 154 17.37 4.99 -7.21
CA CYS A 154 16.93 3.80 -7.90
C CYS A 154 18.03 2.72 -7.85
N ILE A 155 17.67 1.52 -7.42
CA ILE A 155 18.57 0.39 -7.23
C ILE A 155 18.70 -0.42 -8.51
N SER A 156 17.55 -0.68 -9.15
CA SER A 156 17.45 -1.51 -10.36
C SER A 156 16.31 -1.01 -11.23
N VAL A 157 16.47 -1.21 -12.54
CA VAL A 157 15.44 -0.96 -13.55
C VAL A 157 15.16 -2.25 -14.32
N PHE A 158 13.90 -2.62 -14.43
CA PHE A 158 13.41 -3.75 -15.20
C PHE A 158 12.70 -3.23 -16.44
N LYS A 159 13.07 -3.75 -17.60
CA LYS A 159 12.49 -3.44 -18.90
C LYS A 159 12.70 -4.61 -19.86
N ASP A 160 11.88 -4.69 -20.89
CA ASP A 160 12.08 -5.60 -22.00
C ASP A 160 12.41 -4.82 -23.28
N GLU A 161 13.60 -5.08 -23.84
CA GLU A 161 14.12 -4.40 -25.03
C GLU A 161 14.43 -5.38 -26.18
N THR A 162 13.88 -6.60 -26.15
CA THR A 162 14.19 -7.62 -27.17
C THR A 162 13.95 -7.16 -28.61
N ASP A 163 12.99 -6.25 -28.82
CA ASP A 163 12.62 -5.71 -30.13
C ASP A 163 13.28 -4.37 -30.48
N GLY A 164 14.30 -3.96 -29.72
CA GLY A 164 15.05 -2.71 -29.93
C GLY A 164 14.42 -1.46 -29.32
N SER A 165 13.22 -1.57 -28.76
CA SER A 165 12.55 -0.53 -27.95
C SER A 165 11.86 -1.16 -26.73
N PRO A 166 11.76 -0.44 -25.59
CA PRO A 166 10.99 -0.89 -24.43
C PRO A 166 9.55 -1.20 -24.81
N LYS A 167 9.01 -2.33 -24.34
CA LYS A 167 7.57 -2.63 -24.42
C LYS A 167 6.83 -1.76 -23.39
N PRO A 168 5.83 -0.94 -23.77
CA PRO A 168 5.09 -0.11 -22.81
C PRO A 168 4.31 -0.99 -21.82
N ILE A 169 4.45 -0.67 -20.54
CA ILE A 169 3.85 -1.42 -19.44
C ILE A 169 2.60 -0.68 -18.97
N THR A 170 1.50 -1.41 -18.85
CA THR A 170 0.20 -0.87 -18.45
C THR A 170 -0.16 -1.22 -17.01
N CYS A 171 0.38 -2.33 -16.49
CA CYS A 171 0.18 -2.76 -15.11
C CYS A 171 1.32 -3.70 -14.67
N PHE A 172 1.54 -3.82 -13.35
CA PHE A 172 2.44 -4.83 -12.81
C PHE A 172 2.03 -5.25 -11.40
N ASP A 173 2.52 -6.41 -10.97
CA ASP A 173 2.43 -6.86 -9.59
C ASP A 173 3.71 -7.58 -9.16
N VAL A 174 3.91 -7.67 -7.84
CA VAL A 174 5.12 -8.22 -7.22
C VAL A 174 4.75 -9.40 -6.32
N SER A 175 5.51 -10.48 -6.44
CA SER A 175 5.36 -11.66 -5.59
C SER A 175 5.64 -11.32 -4.11
N CYS A 176 4.92 -11.90 -3.14
CA CYS A 176 5.04 -11.54 -1.72
C CYS A 176 6.36 -11.95 -1.11
N ASP A 177 7.07 -12.91 -1.72
CA ASP A 177 8.42 -13.29 -1.36
C ASP A 177 9.48 -12.36 -1.98
N GLY A 178 9.05 -11.34 -2.71
CA GLY A 178 9.88 -10.35 -3.38
C GLY A 178 10.83 -10.94 -4.43
N ARG A 179 10.48 -12.07 -5.05
CA ARG A 179 11.33 -12.73 -6.05
C ARG A 179 11.02 -12.36 -7.49
N PHE A 180 9.75 -12.18 -7.80
CA PHE A 180 9.26 -12.00 -9.15
C PHE A 180 8.46 -10.72 -9.32
N ILE A 181 8.64 -10.10 -10.48
CA ILE A 181 7.76 -9.06 -11.00
C ILE A 181 7.04 -9.66 -12.20
N VAL A 182 5.74 -9.42 -12.28
CA VAL A 182 4.94 -9.73 -13.47
C VAL A 182 4.34 -8.44 -13.98
N ALA A 183 4.48 -8.16 -15.28
CA ALA A 183 3.90 -6.98 -15.91
C ALA A 183 3.09 -7.34 -17.14
N GLY A 184 2.01 -6.58 -17.36
CA GLY A 184 1.24 -6.61 -18.59
C GLY A 184 1.60 -5.42 -19.48
N THR A 185 1.55 -5.61 -20.80
CA THR A 185 1.79 -4.57 -21.79
C THR A 185 0.51 -4.14 -22.50
N GLU A 186 0.60 -3.02 -23.20
CA GLU A 186 -0.31 -2.70 -24.31
C GLU A 186 -0.12 -3.67 -25.49
N VAL A 187 -1.04 -3.63 -26.45
CA VAL A 187 -0.91 -4.36 -27.71
C VAL A 187 0.22 -3.77 -28.56
N LEU A 188 1.22 -4.59 -28.84
CA LEU A 188 2.37 -4.29 -29.69
C LEU A 188 2.38 -5.24 -30.87
N LYS A 189 2.18 -4.71 -32.09
CA LYS A 189 2.18 -5.50 -33.34
C LYS A 189 1.24 -6.72 -33.26
N ASP A 190 0.01 -6.46 -32.81
CA ASP A 190 -1.08 -7.44 -32.64
C ASP A 190 -0.96 -8.40 -31.43
N ASP A 191 0.14 -8.34 -30.67
CA ASP A 191 0.33 -9.15 -29.46
C ASP A 191 0.35 -8.31 -28.18
N SER A 192 -0.25 -8.82 -27.11
CA SER A 192 -0.01 -8.34 -25.75
C SER A 192 0.93 -9.30 -25.02
N PHE A 193 1.78 -8.77 -24.15
CA PHE A 193 2.83 -9.54 -23.48
C PHE A 193 2.61 -9.57 -21.98
N LEU A 194 2.63 -10.76 -21.40
CA LEU A 194 2.80 -10.96 -19.96
C LEU A 194 4.27 -11.25 -19.69
N LEU A 195 4.98 -10.31 -19.05
CA LEU A 195 6.43 -10.32 -18.86
C LEU A 195 6.81 -10.68 -17.42
N PHE A 196 7.92 -11.42 -17.25
CA PHE A 196 8.39 -11.90 -15.95
C PHE A 196 9.86 -11.57 -15.71
N TRP A 197 10.20 -11.04 -14.54
CA TRP A 197 11.58 -10.77 -14.13
C TRP A 197 11.90 -11.42 -12.78
N ASP A 198 13.15 -11.89 -12.60
CA ASP A 198 13.70 -12.19 -11.26
C ASP A 198 14.37 -10.91 -10.72
N ILE A 199 13.89 -10.45 -9.57
CA ILE A 199 14.30 -9.20 -8.92
C ILE A 199 15.82 -9.13 -8.69
N ARG A 200 16.47 -10.26 -8.42
CA ARG A 200 17.90 -10.33 -8.08
C ARG A 200 18.81 -10.23 -9.28
N THR A 201 18.32 -10.58 -10.47
CA THR A 201 19.12 -10.62 -11.69
C THR A 201 18.81 -9.50 -12.65
N THR A 202 17.66 -8.82 -12.48
CA THR A 202 17.11 -7.79 -13.40
C THR A 202 16.84 -8.27 -14.83
N ASN A 203 17.26 -9.49 -15.17
CA ASN A 203 17.05 -10.09 -16.46
C ASN A 203 15.60 -10.52 -16.61
N LEU A 204 15.06 -10.30 -17.81
CA LEU A 204 13.80 -10.88 -18.23
C LEU A 204 13.94 -12.40 -18.22
N LEU A 205 13.06 -13.08 -17.48
CA LEU A 205 12.96 -14.54 -17.46
C LEU A 205 12.24 -15.07 -18.69
N GLY A 206 11.32 -14.26 -19.21
CA GLY A 206 10.54 -14.54 -20.42
C GLY A 206 9.19 -13.84 -20.35
N GLY A 207 8.32 -14.23 -21.28
CA GLY A 207 6.94 -13.80 -21.27
C GLY A 207 6.03 -14.75 -22.03
N TYR A 208 4.73 -14.51 -21.94
CA TYR A 208 3.73 -15.10 -22.81
C TYR A 208 3.23 -14.02 -23.77
N TRP A 209 3.10 -14.39 -25.03
CA TRP A 209 2.54 -13.59 -26.12
C TRP A 209 1.37 -14.40 -26.69
N ASP A 210 0.25 -13.77 -27.03
CA ASP A 210 -1.06 -14.41 -27.30
C ASP A 210 -1.86 -14.84 -26.05
N THR A 211 -1.66 -14.16 -24.91
CA THR A 211 -2.53 -14.33 -23.73
C THR A 211 -3.81 -13.50 -23.80
N HIS A 212 -3.74 -12.34 -24.45
CA HIS A 212 -4.86 -11.42 -24.60
C HIS A 212 -4.86 -10.77 -25.98
N TYR A 213 -6.05 -10.52 -26.52
CA TYR A 213 -6.27 -9.82 -27.80
C TYR A 213 -6.19 -8.28 -27.65
N GLY A 214 -6.08 -7.78 -26.43
CA GLY A 214 -6.07 -6.36 -26.10
C GLY A 214 -5.06 -6.05 -25.01
N ASP A 215 -5.02 -4.78 -24.59
CA ASP A 215 -4.12 -4.33 -23.53
C ASP A 215 -4.38 -5.10 -22.24
N ILE A 216 -3.31 -5.50 -21.56
CA ILE A 216 -3.42 -6.13 -20.25
C ILE A 216 -3.62 -5.01 -19.23
N THR A 217 -4.84 -4.81 -18.79
CA THR A 217 -5.18 -3.67 -17.90
C THR A 217 -4.86 -3.92 -16.44
N GLN A 218 -4.76 -5.19 -16.02
CA GLN A 218 -4.47 -5.54 -14.64
C GLN A 218 -3.82 -6.93 -14.53
N VAL A 219 -2.83 -7.03 -13.65
CA VAL A 219 -2.23 -8.28 -13.20
C VAL A 219 -2.33 -8.31 -11.67
N ASN A 220 -2.59 -9.49 -11.10
CA ASN A 220 -2.59 -9.69 -9.66
C ASN A 220 -2.02 -11.07 -9.32
N ILE A 221 -1.06 -11.11 -8.40
CA ILE A 221 -0.46 -12.32 -7.86
C ILE A 221 -1.11 -12.59 -6.50
N PHE A 222 -1.99 -13.59 -6.48
CA PHE A 222 -2.66 -14.01 -5.26
C PHE A 222 -1.80 -15.00 -4.46
N TYR A 223 -1.89 -14.91 -3.14
CA TYR A 223 -1.38 -15.91 -2.22
C TYR A 223 -2.54 -16.71 -1.67
N PHE A 224 -2.40 -18.03 -1.71
CA PHE A 224 -3.27 -18.93 -0.98
C PHE A 224 -2.50 -19.34 0.28
N GLU A 225 -3.10 -19.05 1.44
CA GLU A 225 -2.67 -19.59 2.74
C GLU A 225 -3.28 -20.99 2.95
#